data_AF-A0A8T0I1W7-F1
#
_entry.id   AF-A0A8T0I1W7-F1
#
_cell.length_a   1.000
_cell.length_b   1.000
_cell.length_c   1.000
_cell.angle_alpha   90.00
_cell.angle_beta   90.00
_cell.angle_gamma   90.00
#
_symmetry.space_group_name_H-M   'P 1'
#
loop_
_entity.id
_entity.type
_entity.pdbx_description
1 polymer ?
#
loop_
_entity_poly.entity_id
_entity_poly.type
_entity_poly.pdbx_seq_one_letter_code
_entity_poly.pdbx_strand_id
1 'polypeptide(L)'
;MDSDGEEKKQDSDDEEKKEQKVEVPDTSRPTCDLHDEDEEEDVEAGPPDFTTGIVMVERNVLKNGGIKKMIVSHGSDPSPKTPLYGDEIKVHYTGMLPDGTVFDSSRDKEPYVFNLGVGQVIKGWDKGVKTMRKGEQAVFTLKPEYAYGKAGRPPGVPPNTTLKFDIELLSWCSVRDVCRDGGVMKKIIFEGESWETPKDPDEVIVKYVAKLDDGTIISKSPDEGSQYIVKDGLFCSGISHAVKTMNKKEVVVLTVRPEYGFGPEGREAIDSEGGVPPNATLTVDLEVISWNVVESVTDDNVVVKKIIRQGESYEKPNDGSFIKVKYIGTLLDGTIFEKKGYDSEEPYTICIDEDQVVPGLDETFVSMKKNEVCIVTIPPQYGFEGEEKQCDLALVPPNSILTYEVEMVSFIKEKDHWDWNSSQKIAGATKKKDQGNNLFKSGKLFQASLKYEKGAKYVDYDIHFPDANEKKTARELKISLNLNDAACKLKLNKFSEVVDLTTKVLDLDSMNVKALFRRAQANSALMEVELAYQDIKMAVEVDPENRDVASEHKKLRQKVTELHKKEAKLYGNMFERMRKMEEKELKQPDEGLANLANAEPVQDNSEKIPAQVSVQG
;
A
#
# COMPACT_ATOMS: atom_id res chain seq x y z
N MET A 1 25.71 52.27 54.07
CA MET A 1 25.71 53.71 53.78
C MET A 1 25.32 53.86 52.33
N ASP A 2 24.00 53.93 52.16
CA ASP A 2 23.25 54.78 51.22
C ASP A 2 23.72 54.88 49.77
N SER A 3 22.90 54.37 48.84
CA SER A 3 21.87 55.23 48.24
C SER A 3 20.95 54.43 47.29
N ASP A 4 19.66 54.61 47.55
CA ASP A 4 18.51 54.11 46.79
C ASP A 4 18.37 54.81 45.41
N GLY A 5 17.83 54.07 44.44
CA GLY A 5 17.35 54.58 43.17
C GLY A 5 16.07 53.84 42.77
N GLU A 6 14.92 54.41 43.14
CA GLU A 6 13.58 54.02 42.69
C GLU A 6 13.38 54.37 41.21
N GLU A 7 12.88 53.41 40.41
CA GLU A 7 12.23 53.70 39.13
C GLU A 7 10.83 53.09 39.04
N LYS A 8 9.86 54.01 39.12
CA LYS A 8 8.51 54.07 38.56
C LYS A 8 7.87 52.81 37.96
N LYS A 9 6.76 52.40 38.59
CA LYS A 9 5.65 51.67 37.97
C LYS A 9 4.91 52.56 36.97
N GLN A 10 4.61 52.01 35.80
CA GLN A 10 3.63 52.54 34.87
C GLN A 10 2.72 51.39 34.43
N ASP A 11 1.45 51.48 34.83
CA ASP A 11 0.36 50.62 34.40
C ASP A 11 0.04 50.88 32.92
N SER A 12 -0.21 49.82 32.15
CA SER A 12 -0.98 49.90 30.90
C SER A 12 -1.62 48.53 30.60
N ASP A 13 -2.92 48.47 30.89
CA ASP A 13 -4.01 47.86 30.14
C ASP A 13 -3.71 46.62 29.25
N ASP A 14 -4.12 45.45 29.75
CA ASP A 14 -4.32 44.22 28.98
C ASP A 14 -5.62 44.30 28.17
N GLU A 15 -5.52 44.48 26.85
CA GLU A 15 -6.60 44.22 25.89
C GLU A 15 -6.49 42.77 25.38
N GLU A 16 -7.42 41.93 25.81
CA GLU A 16 -7.57 40.53 25.42
C GLU A 16 -8.08 40.43 23.96
N LYS A 17 -7.17 40.28 22.98
CA LYS A 17 -7.54 39.92 21.61
C LYS A 17 -7.71 38.40 21.48
N LYS A 18 -8.98 37.97 21.37
CA LYS A 18 -9.36 36.64 20.86
C LYS A 18 -8.99 36.52 19.38
N GLU A 19 -7.95 35.76 19.07
CA GLU A 19 -7.71 35.24 17.73
C GLU A 19 -8.54 33.96 17.52
N GLN A 20 -9.42 34.00 16.54
CA GLN A 20 -10.16 32.86 16.02
C GLN A 20 -9.20 31.90 15.31
N LYS A 21 -9.06 30.70 15.86
CA LYS A 21 -8.38 29.59 15.19
C LYS A 21 -9.33 29.04 14.12
N VAL A 22 -9.01 29.33 12.85
CA VAL A 22 -9.62 28.70 11.69
C VAL A 22 -9.06 27.28 11.60
N GLU A 23 -9.87 26.27 11.93
CA GLU A 23 -9.56 24.88 11.64
C GLU A 23 -9.76 24.62 10.14
N VAL A 24 -8.69 24.16 9.50
CA VAL A 24 -8.68 23.67 8.12
C VAL A 24 -9.16 22.21 8.18
N PRO A 25 -10.21 21.80 7.43
CA PRO A 25 -10.65 20.41 7.45
C PRO A 25 -9.68 19.53 6.64
N ASP A 26 -9.24 18.45 7.29
CA ASP A 26 -8.44 17.37 6.74
C ASP A 26 -9.20 16.66 5.60
N THR A 27 -8.63 16.73 4.40
CA THR A 27 -9.16 16.11 3.18
C THR A 27 -8.38 14.83 2.90
N SER A 28 -8.70 13.76 3.62
CA SER A 28 -8.20 12.42 3.30
C SER A 28 -9.12 11.30 3.78
N ARG A 29 -10.29 11.19 3.14
CA ARG A 29 -11.17 10.01 3.22
C ARG A 29 -11.73 9.73 1.82
N PRO A 30 -11.42 8.60 1.16
CA PRO A 30 -12.15 8.22 -0.02
C PRO A 30 -13.47 7.58 0.45
N THR A 31 -14.53 8.38 0.49
CA THR A 31 -15.91 7.89 0.56
C THR A 31 -16.24 7.28 -0.79
N CYS A 32 -16.42 5.97 -0.83
CA CYS A 32 -16.98 5.27 -1.97
C CYS A 32 -18.50 5.37 -1.89
N ASP A 33 -19.05 6.38 -2.57
CA ASP A 33 -20.47 6.46 -2.90
C ASP A 33 -20.77 5.38 -3.94
N LEU A 34 -21.59 4.41 -3.56
CA LEU A 34 -22.39 3.65 -4.51
C LEU A 34 -23.67 4.46 -4.74
N HIS A 35 -23.83 4.97 -5.95
CA HIS A 35 -25.14 5.38 -6.43
C HIS A 35 -26.00 4.13 -6.59
N ASP A 36 -26.77 3.82 -5.55
CA ASP A 36 -27.95 2.96 -5.65
C ASP A 36 -29.17 3.89 -5.79
N GLU A 37 -29.79 3.88 -6.97
CA GLU A 37 -31.11 4.48 -7.18
C GLU A 37 -32.14 3.69 -6.35
N ASP A 38 -32.37 4.12 -5.10
CA ASP A 38 -33.63 4.04 -4.33
C ASP A 38 -33.39 4.48 -2.86
N GLU A 39 -33.07 5.75 -2.62
CA GLU A 39 -32.95 6.30 -1.26
C GLU A 39 -34.35 6.65 -0.68
N GLU A 40 -34.94 5.74 0.08
CA GLU A 40 -35.87 6.13 1.16
C GLU A 40 -35.04 6.43 2.43
N GLU A 41 -34.84 7.71 2.74
CA GLU A 41 -34.03 8.19 3.87
C GLU A 41 -34.47 7.62 5.24
N ASP A 42 -33.54 6.95 5.94
CA ASP A 42 -33.64 6.53 7.34
C ASP A 42 -33.69 7.75 8.29
N VAL A 43 -34.32 7.62 9.46
CA VAL A 43 -34.38 8.70 10.46
C VAL A 43 -33.22 8.57 11.45
N GLU A 44 -32.24 9.47 11.42
CA GLU A 44 -31.26 9.60 12.53
C GLU A 44 -31.98 10.13 13.78
N ALA A 45 -32.13 9.27 14.80
CA ALA A 45 -32.62 9.66 16.11
C ALA A 45 -31.44 10.05 17.01
N GLY A 46 -31.45 11.27 17.55
CA GLY A 46 -30.49 11.75 18.56
C GLY A 46 -30.51 10.92 19.86
N PRO A 47 -29.53 11.13 20.77
CA PRO A 47 -29.31 10.24 21.90
C PRO A 47 -30.49 10.32 22.90
N PRO A 48 -31.04 9.18 23.37
CA PRO A 48 -32.12 9.18 24.35
C PRO A 48 -31.61 9.41 25.78
N ASP A 49 -32.42 10.12 26.55
CA ASP A 49 -32.28 10.36 27.98
C ASP A 49 -32.48 9.06 28.79
N PHE A 50 -31.54 8.75 29.68
CA PHE A 50 -31.46 7.49 30.43
C PHE A 50 -31.97 7.69 31.85
N THR A 51 -33.29 7.57 32.05
CA THR A 51 -33.84 7.31 33.39
C THR A 51 -35.09 6.43 33.30
N THR A 52 -35.00 5.26 33.96
CA THR A 52 -36.10 4.41 34.45
C THR A 52 -37.04 3.71 33.45
N GLY A 53 -37.08 2.37 33.60
CA GLY A 53 -38.10 1.39 33.23
C GLY A 53 -39.35 1.83 32.43
N ILE A 54 -39.58 1.07 31.35
CA ILE A 54 -40.75 1.06 30.46
C ILE A 54 -40.75 2.23 29.44
N VAL A 55 -40.17 2.00 28.25
CA VAL A 55 -40.30 2.92 27.10
C VAL A 55 -41.35 2.41 26.13
N MET A 56 -42.63 2.49 26.51
CA MET A 56 -43.79 2.15 25.66
C MET A 56 -44.13 3.30 24.71
N VAL A 57 -43.15 3.79 23.94
CA VAL A 57 -43.38 4.80 22.89
C VAL A 57 -43.12 4.16 21.54
N GLU A 58 -44.20 3.95 20.79
CA GLU A 58 -44.13 3.48 19.41
C GLU A 58 -43.52 4.59 18.53
N ARG A 59 -42.42 4.27 17.83
CA ARG A 59 -41.73 5.17 16.89
C ARG A 59 -41.75 4.58 15.50
N ASN A 60 -41.84 5.44 14.48
CA ASN A 60 -41.68 5.02 13.10
C ASN A 60 -40.20 4.69 12.86
N VAL A 61 -39.91 3.50 12.33
CA VAL A 61 -38.56 3.13 11.86
C VAL A 61 -38.30 3.77 10.49
N LEU A 62 -39.33 3.84 9.64
CA LEU A 62 -39.27 4.49 8.32
C LEU A 62 -40.16 5.72 8.26
N LYS A 63 -39.76 6.74 7.48
CA LYS A 63 -40.54 7.98 7.30
C LYS A 63 -41.97 7.74 6.81
N ASN A 64 -42.18 6.74 5.94
CA ASN A 64 -43.49 6.35 5.43
C ASN A 64 -44.38 5.60 6.46
N GLY A 65 -43.88 5.36 7.68
CA GLY A 65 -44.59 4.66 8.77
C GLY A 65 -44.94 3.21 8.43
N GLY A 66 -44.25 2.60 7.46
CA GLY A 66 -44.45 1.21 7.07
C GLY A 66 -44.00 0.20 8.12
N ILE A 67 -43.03 0.60 8.95
CA ILE A 67 -42.49 -0.16 10.07
C ILE A 67 -42.53 0.74 11.29
N LYS A 68 -43.13 0.25 12.36
CA LYS A 68 -43.10 0.90 13.66
C LYS A 68 -42.44 -0.01 14.69
N LYS A 69 -41.72 0.58 15.63
CA LYS A 69 -40.98 -0.11 16.69
C LYS A 69 -41.38 0.45 18.05
N MET A 70 -41.64 -0.45 18.99
CA MET A 70 -41.85 -0.13 20.40
C MET A 70 -40.86 -0.96 21.23
N ILE A 71 -39.98 -0.28 21.97
CA ILE A 71 -38.97 -0.97 22.79
C ILE A 71 -39.64 -1.46 24.08
N VAL A 72 -39.68 -2.77 24.28
CA VAL A 72 -40.20 -3.39 25.50
C VAL A 72 -39.11 -3.38 26.58
N SER A 73 -37.87 -3.71 26.20
CA SER A 73 -36.70 -3.71 27.07
C SER A 73 -35.46 -3.31 26.26
N HIS A 74 -34.59 -2.49 26.83
CA HIS A 74 -33.33 -2.10 26.18
C HIS A 74 -32.24 -3.18 26.27
N GLY A 75 -32.48 -4.26 27.02
CA GLY A 75 -31.43 -5.23 27.36
C GLY A 75 -30.49 -4.73 28.45
N SER A 76 -29.57 -5.60 28.87
CA SER A 76 -28.55 -5.30 29.89
C SER A 76 -27.21 -4.85 29.30
N ASP A 77 -27.04 -4.92 27.98
CA ASP A 77 -25.80 -4.50 27.32
C ASP A 77 -25.77 -2.97 27.17
N PRO A 78 -24.75 -2.28 27.74
CA PRO A 78 -24.65 -0.82 27.66
C PRO A 78 -24.17 -0.33 26.29
N SER A 79 -23.70 -1.21 25.41
CA SER A 79 -23.20 -0.86 24.09
C SER A 79 -24.29 -0.26 23.20
N PRO A 80 -24.04 0.88 22.54
CA PRO A 80 -24.98 1.45 21.57
C PRO A 80 -24.90 0.76 20.20
N LYS A 81 -24.01 -0.23 20.01
CA LYS A 81 -23.82 -0.92 18.73
C LYS A 81 -25.10 -1.65 18.30
N THR A 82 -25.37 -1.61 17.00
CA THR A 82 -26.43 -2.38 16.34
C THR A 82 -25.81 -3.25 15.23
N PRO A 83 -26.46 -4.34 14.79
CA PRO A 83 -25.93 -5.17 13.73
C PRO A 83 -25.91 -4.43 12.38
N LEU A 84 -24.95 -4.79 11.53
CA LEU A 84 -24.85 -4.31 10.15
C LEU A 84 -25.44 -5.33 9.17
N TYR A 85 -25.77 -4.87 7.97
CA TYR A 85 -26.16 -5.78 6.89
C TYR A 85 -25.03 -6.78 6.60
N GLY A 86 -25.41 -8.04 6.41
CA GLY A 86 -24.52 -9.19 6.30
C GLY A 86 -24.32 -9.94 7.62
N ASP A 87 -24.51 -9.31 8.79
CA ASP A 87 -24.30 -9.95 10.09
C ASP A 87 -25.22 -11.15 10.30
N GLU A 88 -24.71 -12.18 10.96
CA GLU A 88 -25.49 -13.34 11.37
C GLU A 88 -26.18 -13.02 12.70
N ILE A 89 -27.50 -12.90 12.65
CA ILE A 89 -28.36 -12.50 13.76
C ILE A 89 -28.94 -13.71 14.45
N LYS A 90 -28.97 -13.69 15.78
CA LYS A 90 -29.66 -14.69 16.61
C LYS A 90 -30.76 -14.02 17.44
N VAL A 91 -32.01 -14.40 17.21
CA VAL A 91 -33.20 -13.80 17.85
C VAL A 91 -34.13 -14.85 18.42
N HIS A 92 -34.87 -14.47 19.46
CA HIS A 92 -36.17 -15.05 19.76
C HIS A 92 -37.28 -14.14 19.24
N TYR A 93 -38.41 -14.72 18.87
CA TYR A 93 -39.53 -13.95 18.35
C TYR A 93 -40.88 -14.65 18.54
N THR A 94 -41.94 -13.84 18.50
CA THR A 94 -43.34 -14.29 18.39
C THR A 94 -44.08 -13.41 17.38
N GLY A 95 -44.60 -14.02 16.32
CA GLY A 95 -45.39 -13.39 15.28
C GLY A 95 -46.89 -13.51 15.55
N MET A 96 -47.60 -12.38 15.53
CA MET A 96 -49.02 -12.26 15.84
C MET A 96 -49.80 -11.50 14.76
N LEU A 97 -51.05 -11.92 14.56
CA LEU A 97 -52.06 -11.16 13.82
C LEU A 97 -52.55 -9.95 14.65
N PRO A 98 -53.24 -8.97 14.04
CA PRO A 98 -53.73 -7.79 14.76
C PRO A 98 -54.66 -8.09 15.94
N ASP A 99 -55.37 -9.22 15.89
CA ASP A 99 -56.27 -9.71 16.93
C ASP A 99 -55.55 -10.42 18.09
N GLY A 100 -54.22 -10.56 18.01
CA GLY A 100 -53.38 -11.23 19.00
C GLY A 100 -53.16 -12.73 18.75
N THR A 101 -53.75 -13.31 17.71
CA THR A 101 -53.53 -14.71 17.36
C THR A 101 -52.07 -14.94 16.96
N VAL A 102 -51.37 -15.79 17.69
CA VAL A 102 -49.99 -16.19 17.37
C VAL A 102 -50.01 -17.18 16.21
N PHE A 103 -49.27 -16.88 15.14
CA PHE A 103 -49.14 -17.76 13.97
C PHE A 103 -47.76 -18.42 13.88
N ASP A 104 -46.73 -17.86 14.52
CA ASP A 104 -45.37 -18.42 14.55
C ASP A 104 -44.61 -17.93 15.81
N SER A 105 -43.75 -18.78 16.39
CA SER A 105 -42.95 -18.43 17.57
C SER A 105 -41.72 -19.32 17.69
N SER A 106 -40.60 -18.73 18.09
CA SER A 106 -39.36 -19.45 18.42
C SER A 106 -39.11 -19.57 19.92
N ARG A 107 -39.94 -18.98 20.78
CA ARG A 107 -39.68 -18.94 22.24
C ARG A 107 -39.72 -20.30 22.93
N ASP A 108 -40.42 -21.28 22.34
CA ASP A 108 -40.46 -22.67 22.81
C ASP A 108 -39.48 -23.60 22.07
N LYS A 109 -38.54 -23.03 21.29
CA LYS A 109 -37.60 -23.74 20.42
C LYS A 109 -36.21 -23.10 20.54
N GLU A 110 -35.25 -23.60 19.75
CA GLU A 110 -33.97 -22.93 19.58
C GLU A 110 -34.14 -21.54 18.94
N PRO A 111 -33.30 -20.55 19.30
CA PRO A 111 -33.32 -19.24 18.68
C PRO A 111 -33.16 -19.32 17.16
N TYR A 112 -33.85 -18.42 16.46
CA TYR A 112 -33.77 -18.33 15.01
C TYR A 112 -32.52 -17.56 14.58
N VAL A 113 -31.79 -18.11 13.61
CA VAL A 113 -30.55 -17.54 13.07
C VAL A 113 -30.75 -17.18 11.60
N PHE A 114 -30.36 -15.96 11.21
CA PHE A 114 -30.45 -15.49 9.82
C PHE A 114 -29.41 -14.40 9.54
N ASN A 115 -29.08 -14.18 8.26
CA ASN A 115 -28.21 -13.09 7.83
C ASN A 115 -29.02 -11.83 7.54
N LEU A 116 -28.64 -10.71 8.16
CA LEU A 116 -29.39 -9.45 8.07
C LEU A 116 -29.24 -8.79 6.70
N GLY A 117 -30.35 -8.36 6.08
CA GLY A 117 -30.34 -7.51 4.89
C GLY A 117 -30.08 -8.23 3.57
N VAL A 118 -30.01 -9.57 3.57
CA VAL A 118 -29.84 -10.37 2.34
C VAL A 118 -31.16 -10.98 1.83
N GLY A 119 -32.31 -10.54 2.37
CA GLY A 119 -33.64 -11.01 1.94
C GLY A 119 -34.00 -12.42 2.40
N GLN A 120 -33.33 -12.96 3.42
CA GLN A 120 -33.69 -14.24 4.04
C GLN A 120 -34.97 -14.17 4.90
N VAL A 121 -35.35 -12.96 5.32
CA VAL A 121 -36.53 -12.68 6.13
C VAL A 121 -37.39 -11.61 5.47
N ILE A 122 -38.59 -11.37 5.99
CA ILE A 122 -39.46 -10.30 5.49
C ILE A 122 -38.77 -8.93 5.59
N LYS A 123 -39.03 -8.02 4.64
CA LYS A 123 -38.40 -6.69 4.57
C LYS A 123 -38.46 -5.90 5.87
N GLY A 124 -39.54 -6.07 6.63
CA GLY A 124 -39.74 -5.43 7.93
C GLY A 124 -38.74 -5.88 8.99
N TRP A 125 -38.29 -7.14 8.95
CA TRP A 125 -37.25 -7.64 9.84
C TRP A 125 -35.87 -7.11 9.46
N ASP A 126 -35.52 -7.14 8.17
CA ASP A 126 -34.23 -6.63 7.69
C ASP A 126 -34.00 -5.17 8.10
N LYS A 127 -35.03 -4.33 7.95
CA LYS A 127 -34.97 -2.92 8.34
C LYS A 127 -35.15 -2.73 9.86
N GLY A 128 -36.00 -3.52 10.51
CA GLY A 128 -36.33 -3.37 11.93
C GLY A 128 -35.20 -3.83 12.86
N VAL A 129 -34.68 -5.03 12.64
CA VAL A 129 -33.66 -5.66 13.51
C VAL A 129 -32.32 -4.91 13.44
N LYS A 130 -32.00 -4.28 12.31
CA LYS A 130 -30.85 -3.35 12.16
C LYS A 130 -30.83 -2.23 13.21
N THR A 131 -32.00 -1.85 13.74
CA THR A 131 -32.13 -0.78 14.74
C THR A 131 -32.01 -1.27 16.19
N MET A 132 -31.89 -2.58 16.41
CA MET A 132 -31.91 -3.17 17.76
C MET A 132 -30.50 -3.26 18.35
N ARG A 133 -30.42 -3.10 19.66
CA ARG A 133 -29.20 -3.36 20.45
C ARG A 133 -29.18 -4.77 20.99
N LYS A 134 -28.00 -5.23 21.42
CA LYS A 134 -27.84 -6.55 22.03
C LYS A 134 -28.69 -6.68 23.30
N GLY A 135 -29.47 -7.75 23.40
CA GLY A 135 -30.41 -8.00 24.48
C GLY A 135 -31.70 -7.17 24.42
N GLU A 136 -31.87 -6.30 23.42
CA GLU A 136 -33.08 -5.50 23.27
C GLU A 136 -34.27 -6.40 22.91
N GLN A 137 -35.41 -6.15 23.54
CA GLN A 137 -36.70 -6.69 23.15
C GLN A 137 -37.58 -5.57 22.63
N ALA A 138 -38.14 -5.74 21.43
CA ALA A 138 -38.99 -4.75 20.79
C ALA A 138 -40.15 -5.40 20.03
N VAL A 139 -41.30 -4.72 20.06
CA VAL A 139 -42.47 -5.07 19.24
C VAL A 139 -42.45 -4.23 17.98
N PHE A 140 -42.46 -4.90 16.83
CA PHE A 140 -42.56 -4.29 15.51
C PHE A 140 -43.96 -4.44 14.94
N THR A 141 -44.57 -3.33 14.53
CA THR A 141 -45.82 -3.32 13.74
C THR A 141 -45.45 -3.11 12.27
N LEU A 142 -45.74 -4.10 11.42
CA LEU A 142 -45.34 -4.13 10.02
C LEU A 142 -46.56 -4.04 9.11
N LYS A 143 -46.62 -3.03 8.24
CA LYS A 143 -47.62 -2.98 7.16
C LYS A 143 -47.40 -4.13 6.17
N PRO A 144 -48.44 -4.54 5.41
CA PRO A 144 -48.35 -5.69 4.51
C PRO A 144 -47.18 -5.63 3.52
N GLU A 145 -46.83 -4.44 3.02
CA GLU A 145 -45.75 -4.20 2.06
C GLU A 145 -44.36 -4.55 2.63
N TYR A 146 -44.22 -4.53 3.95
CA TYR A 146 -43.01 -4.92 4.69
C TYR A 146 -43.11 -6.32 5.33
N ALA A 147 -44.20 -7.04 5.06
CA ALA A 147 -44.48 -8.39 5.54
C ALA A 147 -44.70 -9.35 4.35
N TYR A 148 -45.86 -10.02 4.28
CA TYR A 148 -46.19 -10.99 3.23
C TYR A 148 -47.08 -10.43 2.10
N GLY A 149 -47.32 -9.12 2.08
CA GLY A 149 -48.02 -8.41 1.01
C GLY A 149 -49.42 -8.94 0.67
N LYS A 150 -49.79 -8.78 -0.61
CA LYS A 150 -51.09 -9.17 -1.15
C LYS A 150 -51.34 -10.68 -1.15
N ALA A 151 -50.28 -11.48 -1.10
CA ALA A 151 -50.40 -12.95 -1.12
C ALA A 151 -50.66 -13.53 0.28
N GLY A 152 -50.14 -12.88 1.33
CA GLY A 152 -50.15 -13.47 2.67
C GLY A 152 -49.22 -14.69 2.77
N ARG A 153 -49.40 -15.51 3.80
CA ARG A 153 -48.73 -16.81 4.01
C ARG A 153 -49.77 -17.84 4.47
N PRO A 154 -50.56 -18.42 3.57
CA PRO A 154 -51.57 -19.42 3.93
C PRO A 154 -50.95 -20.67 4.59
N PRO A 155 -51.65 -21.32 5.54
CA PRO A 155 -52.97 -20.96 6.09
C PRO A 155 -52.93 -19.91 7.22
N GLY A 156 -51.74 -19.55 7.72
CA GLY A 156 -51.59 -18.79 8.97
C GLY A 156 -51.66 -17.26 8.87
N VAL A 157 -51.39 -16.68 7.70
CA VAL A 157 -51.41 -15.22 7.48
C VAL A 157 -52.26 -14.88 6.26
N PRO A 158 -53.37 -14.14 6.42
CA PRO A 158 -54.20 -13.71 5.30
C PRO A 158 -53.51 -12.67 4.39
N PRO A 159 -53.98 -12.50 3.14
CA PRO A 159 -53.64 -11.38 2.27
C PRO A 159 -53.74 -10.00 2.94
N ASN A 160 -52.81 -9.09 2.63
CA ASN A 160 -52.83 -7.68 3.06
C ASN A 160 -52.93 -7.48 4.59
N THR A 161 -52.31 -8.38 5.36
CA THR A 161 -52.39 -8.33 6.83
C THR A 161 -51.23 -7.55 7.43
N THR A 162 -51.54 -6.58 8.30
CA THR A 162 -50.56 -5.95 9.20
C THR A 162 -50.15 -6.95 10.27
N LEU A 163 -48.85 -7.12 10.50
CA LEU A 163 -48.35 -8.07 11.49
C LEU A 163 -47.71 -7.37 12.68
N LYS A 164 -47.75 -8.03 13.83
CA LYS A 164 -46.97 -7.66 15.02
C LYS A 164 -45.93 -8.73 15.29
N PHE A 165 -44.68 -8.33 15.49
CA PHE A 165 -43.60 -9.23 15.89
C PHE A 165 -42.99 -8.72 17.18
N ASP A 166 -43.07 -9.51 18.24
CA ASP A 166 -42.25 -9.33 19.43
C ASP A 166 -40.91 -10.04 19.17
N ILE A 167 -39.82 -9.29 19.10
CA ILE A 167 -38.47 -9.79 18.78
C ILE A 167 -37.52 -9.44 19.91
N GLU A 168 -36.70 -10.40 20.31
CA GLU A 168 -35.61 -10.25 21.26
C GLU A 168 -34.29 -10.56 20.55
N LEU A 169 -33.41 -9.55 20.44
CA LEU A 169 -32.09 -9.70 19.81
C LEU A 169 -31.10 -10.26 20.82
N LEU A 170 -30.79 -11.55 20.74
CA LEU A 170 -29.92 -12.22 21.71
C LEU A 170 -28.44 -11.87 21.47
N SER A 171 -28.01 -11.96 20.21
CA SER A 171 -26.63 -11.69 19.80
C SER A 171 -26.53 -11.61 18.27
N TRP A 172 -25.39 -11.14 17.78
CA TRP A 172 -25.00 -11.31 16.38
C TRP A 172 -23.50 -11.62 16.27
N CYS A 173 -23.12 -12.22 15.15
CA CYS A 173 -21.72 -12.33 14.73
C CYS A 173 -21.50 -11.42 13.53
N SER A 174 -20.46 -10.59 13.60
CA SER A 174 -20.11 -9.71 12.49
C SER A 174 -19.61 -10.52 11.30
N VAL A 175 -20.24 -10.38 10.14
CA VAL A 175 -19.80 -11.03 8.89
C VAL A 175 -19.42 -9.96 7.89
N ARG A 176 -18.20 -10.04 7.35
CA ARG A 176 -17.65 -9.04 6.43
C ARG A 176 -17.20 -9.72 5.16
N ASP A 177 -17.61 -9.18 4.02
CA ASP A 177 -17.02 -9.54 2.73
C ASP A 177 -15.70 -8.79 2.58
N VAL A 178 -14.60 -9.52 2.69
CA VAL A 178 -13.25 -8.95 2.68
C VAL A 178 -12.86 -8.43 1.29
N CYS A 179 -13.37 -9.08 0.24
CA CYS A 179 -13.01 -8.81 -1.15
C CYS A 179 -14.06 -7.96 -1.88
N ARG A 180 -15.25 -7.75 -1.28
CA ARG A 180 -16.39 -6.99 -1.83
C ARG A 180 -17.00 -7.60 -3.10
N ASP A 181 -16.79 -8.89 -3.31
CA ASP A 181 -17.30 -9.69 -4.43
C ASP A 181 -17.98 -10.99 -3.97
N GLY A 182 -18.11 -11.18 -2.65
CA GLY A 182 -18.62 -12.39 -2.00
C GLY A 182 -17.64 -13.56 -2.01
N GLY A 183 -16.40 -13.37 -2.47
CA GLY A 183 -15.38 -14.40 -2.59
C GLY A 183 -14.82 -14.87 -1.24
N VAL A 184 -14.65 -13.96 -0.28
CA VAL A 184 -14.14 -14.26 1.05
C VAL A 184 -15.02 -13.63 2.12
N MET A 185 -15.86 -14.46 2.73
CA MET A 185 -16.73 -14.04 3.84
C MET A 185 -16.04 -14.31 5.16
N LYS A 186 -15.74 -13.26 5.93
CA LYS A 186 -15.10 -13.32 7.25
C LYS A 186 -16.14 -13.17 8.35
N LYS A 187 -16.44 -14.26 9.06
CA LYS A 187 -17.27 -14.27 10.27
C LYS A 187 -16.40 -14.12 11.51
N ILE A 188 -16.56 -13.01 12.23
CA ILE A 188 -15.79 -12.72 13.44
C ILE A 188 -16.38 -13.50 14.62
N ILE A 189 -15.57 -14.39 15.19
CA ILE A 189 -15.91 -15.19 16.37
C ILE A 189 -15.43 -14.50 17.64
N PHE A 190 -14.21 -13.94 17.61
CA PHE A 190 -13.63 -13.17 18.69
C PHE A 190 -12.99 -11.90 18.13
N GLU A 191 -13.40 -10.73 18.65
CA GLU A 191 -12.82 -9.44 18.27
C GLU A 191 -11.37 -9.34 18.80
N GLY A 192 -10.45 -8.84 17.98
CA GLY A 192 -9.05 -8.70 18.39
C GLY A 192 -8.79 -7.54 19.36
N GLU A 193 -7.58 -7.50 19.89
CA GLU A 193 -7.01 -6.45 20.72
C GLU A 193 -6.32 -5.42 19.81
N SER A 194 -6.72 -4.15 19.89
CA SER A 194 -6.25 -3.00 19.07
C SER A 194 -6.95 -2.81 17.72
N TRP A 195 -6.65 -1.69 17.06
CA TRP A 195 -7.17 -1.27 15.75
C TRP A 195 -6.18 -1.54 14.60
N GLU A 196 -4.97 -1.97 14.92
CA GLU A 196 -3.92 -2.17 13.94
C GLU A 196 -4.12 -3.51 13.21
N THR A 197 -3.74 -3.53 11.95
CA THR A 197 -3.78 -4.70 11.07
C THR A 197 -2.43 -4.86 10.37
N PRO A 198 -2.02 -6.10 10.05
CA PRO A 198 -0.75 -6.35 9.39
C PRO A 198 -0.78 -5.88 7.93
N LYS A 199 0.38 -5.40 7.45
CA LYS A 199 0.63 -4.95 6.08
C LYS A 199 1.38 -6.01 5.27
N ASP A 200 1.44 -5.82 3.96
CA ASP A 200 2.15 -6.71 3.03
C ASP A 200 3.58 -7.12 3.43
N PRO A 201 4.46 -6.23 3.91
CA PRO A 201 5.80 -6.63 4.33
C PRO A 201 5.84 -7.30 5.70
N ASP A 202 4.78 -7.16 6.51
CA ASP A 202 4.79 -7.63 7.89
C ASP A 202 4.84 -9.16 7.96
N GLU A 203 5.45 -9.65 9.03
CA GLU A 203 5.58 -11.08 9.28
C GLU A 203 4.61 -11.49 10.37
N VAL A 204 3.55 -12.19 9.96
CA VAL A 204 2.45 -12.62 10.83
C VAL A 204 2.69 -14.02 11.37
N ILE A 205 2.14 -14.30 12.55
CA ILE A 205 2.03 -15.63 13.13
C ILE A 205 0.54 -15.93 13.25
N VAL A 206 0.07 -16.94 12.55
CA VAL A 206 -1.34 -17.32 12.51
C VAL A 206 -1.56 -18.77 12.89
N LYS A 207 -2.71 -19.08 13.47
CA LYS A 207 -3.21 -20.46 13.56
C LYS A 207 -4.36 -20.64 12.60
N TYR A 208 -4.37 -21.74 11.88
CA TYR A 208 -5.50 -22.03 10.99
C TYR A 208 -5.82 -23.52 10.89
N VAL A 209 -7.08 -23.80 10.57
CA VAL A 209 -7.59 -25.11 10.18
C VAL A 209 -8.47 -24.94 8.95
N ALA A 210 -7.99 -25.36 7.79
CA ALA A 210 -8.75 -25.34 6.55
C ALA A 210 -9.50 -26.67 6.36
N LYS A 211 -10.79 -26.55 6.01
CA LYS A 211 -11.73 -27.66 5.85
C LYS A 211 -12.51 -27.55 4.54
N LEU A 212 -12.89 -28.69 3.98
CA LEU A 212 -13.93 -28.77 2.94
C LEU A 212 -15.33 -28.63 3.56
N ASP A 213 -16.34 -28.45 2.72
CA ASP A 213 -17.75 -28.33 3.15
C ASP A 213 -18.28 -29.57 3.89
N ASP A 214 -17.69 -30.74 3.66
CA ASP A 214 -18.03 -31.98 4.38
C ASP A 214 -17.33 -32.09 5.76
N GLY A 215 -16.54 -31.09 6.13
CA GLY A 215 -15.78 -31.03 7.38
C GLY A 215 -14.39 -31.68 7.32
N THR A 216 -13.99 -32.25 6.19
CA THR A 216 -12.66 -32.84 6.01
C THR A 216 -11.58 -31.78 6.17
N ILE A 217 -10.68 -31.96 7.14
CA ILE A 217 -9.52 -31.08 7.33
C ILE A 217 -8.50 -31.35 6.23
N ILE A 218 -8.14 -30.33 5.47
CA ILE A 218 -7.20 -30.39 4.36
C ILE A 218 -5.85 -29.76 4.69
N SER A 219 -5.80 -28.78 5.60
CA SER A 219 -4.54 -28.25 6.12
C SER A 219 -4.75 -27.63 7.50
N LYS A 220 -3.69 -27.63 8.31
CA LYS A 220 -3.69 -27.09 9.67
C LYS A 220 -2.29 -26.61 10.03
N SER A 221 -2.20 -25.46 10.68
CA SER A 221 -0.94 -24.95 11.25
C SER A 221 -0.49 -25.75 12.49
N PRO A 222 0.80 -25.71 12.85
CA PRO A 222 1.29 -26.16 14.16
C PRO A 222 0.62 -25.43 15.33
N ASP A 223 0.77 -25.98 16.55
CA ASP A 223 0.16 -25.42 17.77
C ASP A 223 0.84 -24.12 18.23
N GLU A 224 2.07 -23.87 17.81
CA GLU A 224 2.78 -22.59 17.95
C GLU A 224 2.36 -21.54 16.90
N GLY A 225 1.66 -21.97 15.84
CA GLY A 225 1.28 -21.14 14.70
C GLY A 225 2.27 -21.23 13.52
N SER A 226 1.84 -20.76 12.36
CA SER A 226 2.65 -20.65 11.15
C SER A 226 3.08 -19.19 10.96
N GLN A 227 4.39 -18.97 10.82
CA GLN A 227 4.99 -17.66 10.56
C GLN A 227 5.22 -17.47 9.06
N TYR A 228 4.78 -16.34 8.50
CA TYR A 228 4.99 -16.01 7.08
C TYR A 228 4.89 -14.50 6.82
N ILE A 229 5.44 -14.04 5.70
CA ILE A 229 5.30 -12.66 5.25
C ILE A 229 3.96 -12.51 4.51
N VAL A 230 3.15 -11.51 4.88
CA VAL A 230 1.77 -11.36 4.38
C VAL A 230 1.69 -11.37 2.85
N LYS A 231 2.61 -10.68 2.16
CA LYS A 231 2.64 -10.62 0.68
C LYS A 231 2.93 -11.98 0.02
N ASP A 232 3.67 -12.86 0.68
CA ASP A 232 4.03 -14.19 0.15
C ASP A 232 2.86 -15.17 0.32
N GLY A 233 1.98 -14.87 1.30
CA GLY A 233 0.75 -15.60 1.55
C GLY A 233 0.94 -16.93 2.26
N LEU A 234 -0.19 -17.56 2.63
CA LEU A 234 -0.22 -18.84 3.32
C LEU A 234 -1.37 -19.69 2.80
N PHE A 235 -1.06 -20.89 2.32
CA PHE A 235 -1.99 -21.93 1.88
C PHE A 235 -2.90 -21.55 0.69
N CYS A 236 -3.78 -20.55 0.84
CA CYS A 236 -4.62 -20.00 -0.22
C CYS A 236 -4.73 -18.47 -0.12
N SER A 237 -5.10 -17.81 -1.21
CA SER A 237 -5.16 -16.35 -1.26
C SER A 237 -6.22 -15.77 -0.32
N GLY A 238 -7.30 -16.51 -0.02
CA GLY A 238 -8.34 -16.11 0.93
C GLY A 238 -7.82 -15.81 2.33
N ILE A 239 -6.84 -16.58 2.83
CA ILE A 239 -6.19 -16.31 4.13
C ILE A 239 -5.43 -14.98 4.06
N SER A 240 -4.64 -14.76 3.01
CA SER A 240 -3.87 -13.52 2.84
C SER A 240 -4.74 -12.27 2.81
N HIS A 241 -5.90 -12.33 2.13
CA HIS A 241 -6.85 -11.21 2.11
C HIS A 241 -7.46 -10.98 3.50
N ALA A 242 -7.88 -12.05 4.18
CA ALA A 242 -8.49 -11.96 5.50
C ALA A 242 -7.53 -11.36 6.55
N VAL A 243 -6.28 -11.85 6.61
CA VAL A 243 -5.29 -11.43 7.62
C VAL A 243 -5.04 -9.92 7.59
N LYS A 244 -5.03 -9.28 6.41
CA LYS A 244 -4.90 -7.82 6.26
C LYS A 244 -6.04 -7.01 6.88
N THR A 245 -7.15 -7.66 7.22
CA THR A 245 -8.31 -7.04 7.87
C THR A 245 -8.49 -7.47 9.31
N MET A 246 -7.58 -8.29 9.83
CA MET A 246 -7.69 -8.90 11.15
C MET A 246 -6.79 -8.20 12.16
N ASN A 247 -7.34 -7.98 13.34
CA ASN A 247 -6.65 -7.37 14.46
C ASN A 247 -5.88 -8.46 15.23
N LYS A 248 -4.97 -8.04 16.10
CA LYS A 248 -4.19 -8.97 16.94
C LYS A 248 -5.13 -9.80 17.83
N LYS A 249 -4.92 -11.12 17.88
CA LYS A 249 -5.79 -12.12 18.54
C LYS A 249 -7.21 -12.23 18.00
N GLU A 250 -7.53 -11.64 16.86
CA GLU A 250 -8.85 -11.84 16.23
C GLU A 250 -8.99 -13.30 15.79
N VAL A 251 -10.13 -13.92 16.10
CA VAL A 251 -10.47 -15.28 15.68
C VAL A 251 -11.69 -15.21 14.77
N VAL A 252 -11.57 -15.81 13.59
CA VAL A 252 -12.59 -15.77 12.55
C VAL A 252 -12.82 -17.15 11.95
N VAL A 253 -13.99 -17.32 11.36
CA VAL A 253 -14.27 -18.40 10.41
C VAL A 253 -14.44 -17.76 9.03
N LEU A 254 -13.63 -18.19 8.08
CA LEU A 254 -13.71 -17.76 6.69
C LEU A 254 -14.53 -18.76 5.88
N THR A 255 -15.39 -18.25 5.01
CA THR A 255 -15.92 -19.00 3.86
C THR A 255 -15.22 -18.47 2.62
N VAL A 256 -14.40 -19.31 1.99
CA VAL A 256 -13.52 -18.95 0.87
C VAL A 256 -14.01 -19.66 -0.38
N ARG A 257 -14.50 -18.89 -1.35
CA ARG A 257 -14.92 -19.40 -2.65
C ARG A 257 -13.72 -19.86 -3.49
N PRO A 258 -13.95 -20.69 -4.53
CA PRO A 258 -12.87 -21.28 -5.31
C PRO A 258 -11.86 -20.27 -5.87
N GLU A 259 -12.31 -19.09 -6.29
CA GLU A 259 -11.46 -18.05 -6.87
C GLU A 259 -10.35 -17.57 -5.92
N TYR A 260 -10.60 -17.67 -4.61
CA TYR A 260 -9.67 -17.34 -3.53
C TYR A 260 -9.10 -18.57 -2.82
N GLY A 261 -9.53 -19.77 -3.23
CA GLY A 261 -9.01 -21.06 -2.80
C GLY A 261 -8.03 -21.61 -3.84
N PHE A 262 -8.47 -22.60 -4.59
CA PHE A 262 -7.68 -23.32 -5.59
C PHE A 262 -8.35 -23.38 -6.98
N GLY A 263 -9.43 -22.63 -7.17
CA GLY A 263 -10.07 -22.40 -8.45
C GLY A 263 -10.62 -23.67 -9.12
N PRO A 264 -10.78 -23.65 -10.46
CA PRO A 264 -11.32 -24.77 -11.22
C PRO A 264 -10.40 -25.98 -11.30
N GLU A 265 -9.10 -25.80 -11.07
CA GLU A 265 -8.13 -26.91 -11.10
C GLU A 265 -8.09 -27.66 -9.77
N GLY A 266 -8.46 -27.00 -8.67
CA GLY A 266 -8.26 -27.56 -7.32
C GLY A 266 -6.77 -27.70 -7.01
N ARG A 267 -6.44 -28.67 -6.16
CA ARG A 267 -5.06 -28.98 -5.77
C ARG A 267 -4.91 -30.44 -5.41
N GLU A 268 -3.88 -31.11 -5.88
CA GLU A 268 -3.56 -32.46 -5.40
C GLU A 268 -3.05 -32.43 -3.94
N ALA A 269 -3.01 -33.59 -3.28
CA ALA A 269 -2.45 -33.70 -1.93
C ALA A 269 -0.93 -33.51 -1.99
N ILE A 270 -0.37 -32.72 -1.07
CA ILE A 270 1.06 -32.41 -0.99
C ILE A 270 1.50 -32.59 0.47
N ASP A 271 2.50 -33.43 0.70
CA ASP A 271 3.06 -33.73 2.02
C ASP A 271 1.99 -34.08 3.06
N SER A 272 1.81 -33.24 4.08
CA SER A 272 0.79 -33.40 5.13
C SER A 272 -0.54 -32.72 4.81
N GLU A 273 -0.66 -32.05 3.68
CA GLU A 273 -1.88 -31.36 3.26
C GLU A 273 -2.72 -32.22 2.32
N GLY A 274 -4.01 -32.31 2.60
CA GLY A 274 -5.00 -32.99 1.78
C GLY A 274 -5.22 -32.31 0.43
N GLY A 275 -5.70 -33.09 -0.54
CA GLY A 275 -6.12 -32.60 -1.84
C GLY A 275 -7.40 -31.77 -1.74
N VAL A 276 -7.51 -30.77 -2.60
CA VAL A 276 -8.67 -29.89 -2.74
C VAL A 276 -9.35 -30.16 -4.08
N PRO A 277 -10.62 -30.56 -4.11
CA PRO A 277 -11.33 -30.77 -5.37
C PRO A 277 -11.44 -29.49 -6.21
N PRO A 278 -11.51 -29.62 -7.55
CA PRO A 278 -11.95 -28.56 -8.46
C PRO A 278 -13.18 -27.80 -7.96
N ASN A 279 -13.11 -26.46 -7.96
CA ASN A 279 -14.21 -25.58 -7.56
C ASN A 279 -14.72 -25.79 -6.12
N ALA A 280 -13.90 -26.34 -5.22
CA ALA A 280 -14.29 -26.48 -3.82
C ALA A 280 -14.32 -25.12 -3.09
N THR A 281 -15.37 -24.92 -2.28
CA THR A 281 -15.39 -23.86 -1.26
C THR A 281 -14.70 -24.38 -0.01
N LEU A 282 -13.97 -23.51 0.68
CA LEU A 282 -13.25 -23.85 1.90
C LEU A 282 -13.84 -23.11 3.09
N THR A 283 -13.88 -23.80 4.22
CA THR A 283 -14.10 -23.19 5.52
C THR A 283 -12.78 -23.14 6.28
N VAL A 284 -12.34 -21.97 6.73
CA VAL A 284 -11.06 -21.80 7.44
C VAL A 284 -11.30 -21.19 8.80
N ASP A 285 -11.02 -21.95 9.86
CA ASP A 285 -10.88 -21.37 11.21
C ASP A 285 -9.51 -20.68 11.25
N LEU A 286 -9.46 -19.38 11.56
CA LEU A 286 -8.24 -18.57 11.48
C LEU A 286 -8.11 -17.66 12.70
N GLU A 287 -6.92 -17.64 13.30
CA GLU A 287 -6.52 -16.73 14.39
C GLU A 287 -5.24 -16.00 13.99
N VAL A 288 -5.23 -14.68 14.08
CA VAL A 288 -4.00 -13.89 13.99
C VAL A 288 -3.43 -13.73 15.40
N ILE A 289 -2.33 -14.42 15.72
CA ILE A 289 -1.76 -14.40 17.08
C ILE A 289 -1.04 -13.06 17.33
N SER A 290 -0.11 -12.73 16.44
CA SER A 290 0.69 -11.50 16.46
C SER A 290 1.39 -11.31 15.12
N TRP A 291 2.02 -10.17 14.92
CA TRP A 291 2.93 -9.94 13.81
C TRP A 291 4.09 -9.04 14.24
N ASN A 292 5.17 -9.10 13.48
CA ASN A 292 6.27 -8.15 13.57
C ASN A 292 6.15 -7.19 12.38
N VAL A 293 6.22 -5.89 12.68
CA VAL A 293 6.20 -4.85 11.65
C VAL A 293 7.51 -4.90 10.89
N VAL A 294 7.45 -4.93 9.56
CA VAL A 294 8.62 -4.90 8.70
C VAL A 294 8.64 -3.58 7.93
N GLU A 295 9.68 -2.80 8.14
CA GLU A 295 9.88 -1.50 7.51
C GLU A 295 11.05 -1.57 6.53
N SER A 296 10.88 -0.89 5.38
CA SER A 296 12.00 -0.56 4.52
C SER A 296 12.88 0.50 5.19
N VAL A 297 14.19 0.30 5.12
CA VAL A 297 15.21 1.22 5.65
C VAL A 297 15.75 2.13 4.56
N THR A 298 15.88 1.64 3.33
CA THR A 298 16.49 2.37 2.20
C THR A 298 15.46 2.78 1.16
N ASP A 299 15.73 3.86 0.43
CA ASP A 299 14.83 4.40 -0.60
C ASP A 299 14.51 3.36 -1.72
N ASP A 300 15.42 2.42 -1.98
CA ASP A 300 15.25 1.33 -2.95
C ASP A 300 14.50 0.10 -2.39
N ASN A 301 14.11 0.13 -1.12
CA ASN A 301 13.40 -0.93 -0.39
C ASN A 301 14.12 -2.28 -0.28
N VAL A 302 15.45 -2.29 -0.40
CA VAL A 302 16.22 -3.54 -0.39
C VAL A 302 16.77 -3.86 1.01
N VAL A 303 17.09 -2.85 1.83
CA VAL A 303 17.37 -3.07 3.26
C VAL A 303 16.06 -3.01 4.02
N VAL A 304 15.74 -4.08 4.75
CA VAL A 304 14.50 -4.18 5.52
C VAL A 304 14.81 -4.51 6.97
N LYS A 305 14.08 -3.88 7.89
CA LYS A 305 14.13 -4.19 9.31
C LYS A 305 12.81 -4.75 9.79
N LYS A 306 12.89 -5.82 10.59
CA LYS A 306 11.79 -6.41 11.33
C LYS A 306 11.85 -5.89 12.76
N ILE A 307 10.86 -5.14 13.19
CA ILE A 307 10.79 -4.58 14.54
C ILE A 307 10.35 -5.69 15.51
N ILE A 308 11.24 -6.02 16.46
CA ILE A 308 11.00 -7.00 17.53
C ILE A 308 10.43 -6.31 18.76
N ARG A 309 10.92 -5.10 19.05
CA ARG A 309 10.41 -4.26 20.14
C ARG A 309 10.29 -2.83 19.63
N GLN A 310 9.09 -2.27 19.73
CA GLN A 310 8.83 -0.87 19.38
C GLN A 310 9.66 0.04 20.27
N GLY A 311 10.29 1.05 19.65
CA GLY A 311 10.98 2.10 20.40
C GLY A 311 10.03 3.12 21.01
N GLU A 312 10.59 3.91 21.91
CA GLU A 312 9.95 5.04 22.55
C GLU A 312 10.05 6.30 21.69
N SER A 313 9.03 7.15 21.78
CA SER A 313 8.93 8.43 21.06
C SER A 313 8.83 8.33 19.53
N TYR A 314 8.59 9.47 18.89
CA TYR A 314 8.59 9.60 17.43
C TYR A 314 9.94 10.06 16.88
N GLU A 315 10.90 10.43 17.75
CA GLU A 315 12.19 10.94 17.32
C GLU A 315 13.11 9.83 16.80
N LYS A 316 13.89 10.18 15.77
CA LYS A 316 14.90 9.33 15.15
C LYS A 316 16.20 10.13 15.01
N PRO A 317 17.36 9.48 15.09
CA PRO A 317 18.62 10.16 14.83
C PRO A 317 18.75 10.51 13.34
N ASN A 318 19.70 11.39 13.02
CA ASN A 318 20.03 11.83 11.66
C ASN A 318 21.54 11.73 11.42
N ASP A 319 21.99 12.03 10.19
CA ASP A 319 23.42 12.08 9.86
C ASP A 319 24.19 12.97 10.85
N GLY A 320 25.30 12.47 11.40
CA GLY A 320 26.10 13.16 12.42
C GLY A 320 25.62 12.98 13.86
N SER A 321 24.45 12.39 14.10
CA SER A 321 24.01 12.03 15.45
C SER A 321 24.94 11.02 16.10
N PHE A 322 25.16 11.18 17.41
CA PHE A 322 25.87 10.19 18.22
C PHE A 322 24.88 9.21 18.84
N ILE A 323 25.02 7.93 18.51
CA ILE A 323 24.15 6.86 18.98
C ILE A 323 24.89 5.94 19.96
N LYS A 324 24.13 5.34 20.86
CA LYS A 324 24.54 4.25 21.75
C LYS A 324 23.73 3.02 21.38
N VAL A 325 24.41 1.97 20.96
CA VAL A 325 23.77 0.76 20.42
C VAL A 325 24.41 -0.52 20.97
N LYS A 326 23.66 -1.61 20.86
CA LYS A 326 24.20 -2.97 20.95
C LYS A 326 23.77 -3.73 19.71
N TYR A 327 24.66 -4.51 19.12
CA TYR A 327 24.28 -5.32 17.97
C TYR A 327 25.10 -6.59 17.81
N ILE A 328 24.51 -7.55 17.12
CA ILE A 328 25.12 -8.83 16.75
C ILE A 328 24.93 -9.02 15.25
N GLY A 329 26.03 -9.13 14.52
CA GLY A 329 26.05 -9.43 13.08
C GLY A 329 26.18 -10.93 12.84
N THR A 330 25.28 -11.47 12.03
CA THR A 330 25.17 -12.90 11.69
C THR A 330 25.06 -13.12 10.18
N LEU A 331 25.59 -14.24 9.70
CA LEU A 331 25.31 -14.76 8.37
C LEU A 331 24.01 -15.58 8.38
N LEU A 332 23.47 -15.88 7.18
CA LEU A 332 22.24 -16.66 7.03
C LEU A 332 22.32 -18.07 7.64
N ASP A 333 23.51 -18.64 7.78
CA ASP A 333 23.73 -19.94 8.43
C ASP A 333 23.80 -19.85 9.97
N GLY A 334 23.63 -18.64 10.53
CA GLY A 334 23.68 -18.35 11.96
C GLY A 334 25.09 -18.04 12.48
N THR A 335 26.13 -18.03 11.64
CA THR A 335 27.49 -17.69 12.05
C THR A 335 27.56 -16.23 12.51
N ILE A 336 27.88 -16.01 13.79
CA ILE A 336 28.12 -14.67 14.35
C ILE A 336 29.52 -14.20 13.91
N PHE A 337 29.59 -13.11 13.15
CA PHE A 337 30.85 -12.54 12.69
C PHE A 337 31.27 -11.29 13.46
N GLU A 338 30.32 -10.61 14.12
CA GLU A 338 30.56 -9.38 14.87
C GLU A 338 29.58 -9.24 16.04
N LYS A 339 30.06 -8.69 17.16
CA LYS A 339 29.25 -8.37 18.33
C LYS A 339 29.79 -7.11 19.01
N LYS A 340 28.95 -6.09 19.20
CA LYS A 340 29.34 -4.81 19.79
C LYS A 340 28.37 -4.35 20.87
N GLY A 341 28.88 -3.71 21.92
CA GLY A 341 28.09 -3.11 23.01
C GLY A 341 27.64 -4.10 24.09
N TYR A 342 28.15 -5.33 24.08
CA TYR A 342 27.86 -6.36 25.09
C TYR A 342 29.03 -6.68 26.02
N ASP A 343 30.27 -6.37 25.60
CA ASP A 343 31.48 -6.78 26.32
C ASP A 343 31.88 -5.79 27.44
N SER A 344 31.21 -4.64 27.52
CA SER A 344 31.39 -3.60 28.54
C SER A 344 30.07 -3.22 29.18
N GLU A 345 30.13 -2.58 30.37
CA GLU A 345 28.93 -2.01 31.00
C GLU A 345 28.29 -0.89 30.16
N GLU A 346 29.09 -0.20 29.35
CA GLU A 346 28.61 0.85 28.45
C GLU A 346 28.26 0.31 27.05
N PRO A 347 27.14 0.76 26.43
CA PRO A 347 26.83 0.47 25.04
C PRO A 347 27.85 1.04 24.04
N TYR A 348 27.92 0.47 22.85
CA TYR A 348 28.84 0.92 21.80
C TYR A 348 28.39 2.25 21.22
N THR A 349 29.32 3.21 21.10
CA THR A 349 29.02 4.56 20.60
C THR A 349 29.46 4.72 19.15
N ILE A 350 28.56 5.20 18.30
CA ILE A 350 28.79 5.44 16.86
C ILE A 350 28.36 6.87 16.51
N CYS A 351 29.08 7.52 15.59
CA CYS A 351 28.60 8.70 14.90
C CYS A 351 28.05 8.26 13.53
N ILE A 352 26.79 8.54 13.26
CA ILE A 352 26.13 8.15 11.99
C ILE A 352 26.79 8.89 10.83
N ASP A 353 26.96 8.21 9.70
CA ASP A 353 27.44 8.76 8.43
C ASP A 353 28.94 9.16 8.43
N GLU A 354 29.72 8.52 9.33
CA GLU A 354 31.20 8.60 9.44
C GLU A 354 31.92 7.31 8.98
N ASP A 355 31.25 6.46 8.21
CA ASP A 355 31.83 5.24 7.59
C ASP A 355 32.40 4.22 8.62
N GLN A 356 31.84 4.20 9.82
CA GLN A 356 32.29 3.31 10.91
C GLN A 356 31.69 1.90 10.83
N VAL A 357 30.57 1.74 10.11
CA VAL A 357 29.85 0.48 9.89
C VAL A 357 29.46 0.34 8.42
N VAL A 358 28.92 -0.81 8.03
CA VAL A 358 28.39 -1.01 6.67
C VAL A 358 27.21 -0.07 6.38
N PRO A 359 27.05 0.42 5.14
CA PRO A 359 26.00 1.38 4.79
C PRO A 359 24.59 0.98 5.22
N GLY A 360 24.21 -0.28 5.06
CA GLY A 360 22.87 -0.76 5.43
C GLY A 360 22.60 -0.65 6.93
N LEU A 361 23.62 -0.85 7.76
CA LEU A 361 23.51 -0.74 9.22
C LEU A 361 23.46 0.74 9.66
N ASP A 362 24.23 1.60 8.98
CA ASP A 362 24.20 3.05 9.21
C ASP A 362 22.81 3.64 8.93
N GLU A 363 22.22 3.31 7.77
CA GLU A 363 20.85 3.72 7.41
C GLU A 363 19.81 3.10 8.35
N THR A 364 20.07 1.89 8.86
CA THR A 364 19.18 1.27 9.86
C THR A 364 19.12 2.12 11.11
N PHE A 365 20.25 2.62 11.61
CA PHE A 365 20.26 3.48 12.80
C PHE A 365 19.42 4.74 12.62
N VAL A 366 19.49 5.39 11.45
CA VAL A 366 18.65 6.56 11.10
C VAL A 366 17.16 6.22 11.15
N SER A 367 16.78 4.98 10.82
CA SER A 367 15.38 4.55 10.84
C SER A 367 14.84 4.23 12.24
N MET A 368 15.70 4.01 13.23
CA MET A 368 15.35 3.48 14.55
C MET A 368 14.95 4.56 15.56
N LYS A 369 14.06 4.20 16.47
CA LYS A 369 13.68 4.97 17.66
C LYS A 369 14.50 4.54 18.89
N LYS A 370 14.51 5.38 19.93
CA LYS A 370 15.14 5.04 21.21
C LYS A 370 14.50 3.77 21.81
N ASN A 371 15.29 2.89 22.40
CA ASN A 371 14.90 1.59 22.96
C ASN A 371 14.31 0.56 21.95
N GLU A 372 14.28 0.88 20.66
CA GLU A 372 13.85 -0.04 19.59
C GLU A 372 14.80 -1.23 19.48
N VAL A 373 14.24 -2.42 19.28
CA VAL A 373 15.01 -3.62 18.87
C VAL A 373 14.48 -4.11 17.55
N CYS A 374 15.37 -4.33 16.60
CA CYS A 374 15.03 -4.86 15.30
C CYS A 374 16.03 -5.90 14.83
N ILE A 375 15.59 -6.71 13.87
CA ILE A 375 16.46 -7.55 13.06
C ILE A 375 16.47 -6.93 11.66
N VAL A 376 17.63 -6.49 11.19
CA VAL A 376 17.80 -5.97 9.83
C VAL A 376 18.45 -6.99 8.91
N THR A 377 17.95 -7.10 7.69
CA THR A 377 18.56 -7.88 6.61
C THR A 377 19.18 -6.93 5.60
N ILE A 378 20.48 -7.08 5.35
CA ILE A 378 21.31 -6.20 4.54
C ILE A 378 21.87 -7.00 3.35
N PRO A 379 21.49 -6.67 2.10
CA PRO A 379 22.06 -7.29 0.90
C PRO A 379 23.53 -6.85 0.68
N PRO A 380 24.29 -7.59 -0.14
CA PRO A 380 25.71 -7.32 -0.40
C PRO A 380 26.06 -5.87 -0.72
N GLN A 381 25.29 -5.20 -1.57
CA GLN A 381 25.53 -3.81 -2.01
C GLN A 381 25.59 -2.81 -0.84
N TYR A 382 24.80 -3.06 0.22
CA TYR A 382 24.79 -2.28 1.46
C TYR A 382 25.68 -2.89 2.57
N GLY A 383 26.34 -4.02 2.29
CA GLY A 383 27.24 -4.77 3.15
C GLY A 383 28.67 -4.85 2.59
N PHE A 384 29.18 -6.08 2.42
CA PHE A 384 30.52 -6.38 1.90
C PHE A 384 30.49 -6.92 0.46
N GLU A 385 29.97 -6.11 -0.48
CA GLU A 385 29.95 -6.47 -1.90
C GLU A 385 31.36 -6.66 -2.46
N GLY A 386 31.60 -7.81 -3.12
CA GLY A 386 32.85 -8.11 -3.81
C GLY A 386 34.10 -8.21 -2.91
N GLU A 387 33.96 -8.07 -1.60
CA GLU A 387 35.06 -8.06 -0.64
C GLU A 387 34.88 -9.17 0.39
N GLU A 388 35.94 -9.97 0.59
CA GLU A 388 36.02 -10.84 1.77
C GLU A 388 36.49 -9.99 2.95
N LYS A 389 35.77 -10.05 4.07
CA LYS A 389 36.03 -9.20 5.22
C LYS A 389 36.31 -10.02 6.47
N GLN A 390 37.51 -9.88 7.02
CA GLN A 390 37.78 -10.36 8.37
C GLN A 390 37.09 -9.43 9.38
N CYS A 391 36.13 -9.98 10.13
CA CYS A 391 35.50 -9.33 11.28
C CYS A 391 36.06 -9.92 12.58
N ASP A 392 35.60 -9.40 13.72
CA ASP A 392 36.14 -9.75 15.04
C ASP A 392 36.02 -11.24 15.37
N LEU A 393 34.92 -11.88 14.95
CA LEU A 393 34.60 -13.25 15.34
C LEU A 393 34.68 -14.25 14.19
N ALA A 394 34.44 -13.80 12.96
CA ALA A 394 34.50 -14.67 11.78
C ALA A 394 34.89 -13.90 10.52
N LEU A 395 35.26 -14.67 9.49
CA LEU A 395 35.45 -14.18 8.13
C LEU A 395 34.09 -14.12 7.44
N VAL A 396 33.78 -12.98 6.83
CA VAL A 396 32.57 -12.80 6.02
C VAL A 396 32.91 -12.98 4.55
N PRO A 397 32.34 -13.99 3.86
CA PRO A 397 32.57 -14.19 2.44
C PRO A 397 32.05 -13.02 1.58
N PRO A 398 32.65 -12.79 0.39
CA PRO A 398 32.14 -11.80 -0.56
C PRO A 398 30.68 -12.07 -0.93
N ASN A 399 29.92 -11.00 -1.11
CA ASN A 399 28.51 -11.07 -1.54
C ASN A 399 27.58 -11.83 -0.57
N SER A 400 27.92 -11.83 0.72
CA SER A 400 27.04 -12.36 1.77
C SER A 400 25.88 -11.41 2.07
N ILE A 401 24.69 -11.97 2.29
CA ILE A 401 23.59 -11.27 2.95
C ILE A 401 23.87 -11.27 4.46
N LEU A 402 23.80 -10.09 5.07
CA LEU A 402 24.09 -9.91 6.49
C LEU A 402 22.78 -9.74 7.25
N THR A 403 22.69 -10.32 8.44
CA THR A 403 21.60 -10.10 9.37
C THR A 403 22.14 -9.50 10.65
N TYR A 404 21.59 -8.38 11.09
CA TYR A 404 21.96 -7.76 12.37
C TYR A 404 20.76 -7.71 13.31
N GLU A 405 20.93 -8.24 14.53
CA GLU A 405 20.06 -7.90 15.65
C GLU A 405 20.61 -6.62 16.29
N VAL A 406 19.79 -5.57 16.38
CA VAL A 406 20.20 -4.23 16.82
C VAL A 406 19.28 -3.73 17.92
N GLU A 407 19.86 -3.23 19.00
CA GLU A 407 19.19 -2.47 20.06
C GLU A 407 19.69 -1.02 20.03
N MET A 408 18.78 -0.07 19.75
CA MET A 408 19.05 1.36 19.86
C MET A 408 18.86 1.79 21.31
N VAL A 409 19.93 1.94 22.09
CA VAL A 409 19.83 2.29 23.52
C VAL A 409 19.49 3.77 23.70
N SER A 410 20.21 4.66 23.02
CA SER A 410 19.93 6.10 23.04
C SER A 410 20.63 6.82 21.90
N PHE A 411 20.23 8.05 21.60
CA PHE A 411 20.98 8.91 20.68
C PHE A 411 20.94 10.38 21.14
N ILE A 412 21.94 11.13 20.69
CA ILE A 412 21.99 12.59 20.73
C ILE A 412 21.83 13.05 19.29
N LYS A 413 20.66 13.62 18.99
CA LYS A 413 20.31 14.06 17.64
C LYS A 413 21.12 15.29 17.25
N GLU A 414 21.73 15.27 16.07
CA GLU A 414 22.43 16.42 15.50
C GLU A 414 21.43 17.42 14.90
N LYS A 415 21.84 18.69 14.73
CA LYS A 415 21.00 19.70 14.09
C LYS A 415 20.69 19.30 12.65
N ASP A 416 19.41 19.22 12.32
CA ASP A 416 18.96 18.85 10.99
C ASP A 416 19.47 19.81 9.90
N HIS A 417 19.78 19.27 8.73
CA HIS A 417 20.42 20.01 7.64
C HIS A 417 19.54 21.11 7.02
N TRP A 418 18.21 21.09 7.25
CA TRP A 418 17.33 22.19 6.84
C TRP A 418 17.53 23.45 7.69
N ASP A 419 17.97 23.31 8.95
CA ASP A 419 18.28 24.43 9.83
C ASP A 419 19.71 24.96 9.66
N TRP A 420 20.48 24.39 8.73
CA TRP A 420 21.83 24.86 8.40
C TRP A 420 21.78 26.16 7.60
N ASN A 421 22.71 27.08 7.90
CA ASN A 421 22.95 28.25 7.05
C ASN A 421 23.70 27.87 5.76
N SER A 422 23.83 28.83 4.82
CA SER A 422 24.53 28.64 3.55
C SER A 422 25.92 28.00 3.70
N SER A 423 26.75 28.54 4.58
CA SER A 423 28.12 28.08 4.82
C SER A 423 28.16 26.65 5.35
N GLN A 424 27.25 26.29 6.26
CA GLN A 424 27.13 24.94 6.79
C GLN A 424 26.69 23.94 5.71
N LYS A 425 25.73 24.30 4.85
CA LYS A 425 25.31 23.46 3.72
C LYS A 425 26.44 23.21 2.73
N ILE A 426 27.19 24.25 2.36
CA ILE A 426 28.35 24.14 1.47
C ILE A 426 29.45 23.27 2.10
N ALA A 427 29.75 23.49 3.38
CA ALA A 427 30.75 22.70 4.10
C ALA A 427 30.35 21.21 4.20
N GLY A 428 29.08 20.94 4.55
CA GLY A 428 28.54 19.58 4.59
C GLY A 428 28.61 18.88 3.23
N ALA A 429 28.19 19.56 2.17
CA ALA A 429 28.24 19.01 0.81
C ALA A 429 29.67 18.75 0.34
N THR A 430 30.61 19.61 0.72
CA THR A 430 32.04 19.44 0.44
C THR A 430 32.59 18.21 1.17
N LYS A 431 32.28 18.06 2.46
CA LYS A 431 32.67 16.88 3.26
C LYS A 431 32.15 15.59 2.61
N LYS A 432 30.89 15.56 2.18
CA LYS A 432 30.29 14.40 1.50
C LYS A 432 30.97 14.12 0.16
N LYS A 433 31.30 15.15 -0.61
CA LYS A 433 32.08 15.01 -1.85
C LYS A 433 33.43 14.37 -1.58
N ASP A 434 34.14 14.79 -0.53
CA ASP A 434 35.47 14.28 -0.20
C ASP A 434 35.43 12.82 0.29
N GLN A 435 34.43 12.47 1.11
CA GLN A 435 34.14 11.08 1.49
C GLN A 435 33.88 10.22 0.24
N GLY A 436 32.99 10.66 -0.66
CA GLY A 436 32.71 9.99 -1.92
C GLY A 436 33.95 9.85 -2.83
N ASN A 437 34.80 10.88 -2.89
CA ASN A 437 36.04 10.84 -3.66
C ASN A 437 37.01 9.79 -3.11
N ASN A 438 37.11 9.65 -1.79
CA ASN A 438 37.95 8.64 -1.16
C ASN A 438 37.42 7.23 -1.45
N LEU A 439 36.10 7.01 -1.31
CA LEU A 439 35.46 5.73 -1.64
C LEU A 439 35.61 5.36 -3.12
N PHE A 440 35.46 6.33 -4.02
CA PHE A 440 35.65 6.13 -5.46
C PHE A 440 37.08 5.69 -5.80
N LYS A 441 38.09 6.29 -5.14
CA LYS A 441 39.50 5.90 -5.30
C LYS A 441 39.75 4.49 -4.78
N SER A 442 39.07 4.09 -3.71
CA SER A 442 39.12 2.73 -3.16
C SER A 442 38.30 1.71 -3.94
N GLY A 443 37.66 2.10 -5.04
CA GLY A 443 36.84 1.19 -5.87
C GLY A 443 35.44 0.91 -5.34
N LYS A 444 35.04 1.52 -4.22
CA LYS A 444 33.72 1.34 -3.58
C LYS A 444 32.69 2.25 -4.23
N LEU A 445 32.33 1.93 -5.48
CA LEU A 445 31.53 2.79 -6.34
C LEU A 445 30.12 3.04 -5.81
N PHE A 446 29.46 2.01 -5.28
CA PHE A 446 28.12 2.13 -4.70
C PHE A 446 28.11 3.06 -3.49
N GLN A 447 29.03 2.85 -2.55
CA GLN A 447 29.17 3.69 -1.36
C GLN A 447 29.55 5.14 -1.72
N ALA A 448 30.41 5.32 -2.72
CA ALA A 448 30.75 6.64 -3.24
C ALA A 448 29.51 7.37 -3.80
N SER A 449 28.68 6.66 -4.56
CA SER A 449 27.41 7.15 -5.10
C SER A 449 26.49 7.68 -4.00
N LEU A 450 26.27 6.88 -2.93
CA LEU A 450 25.46 7.30 -1.77
C LEU A 450 25.95 8.61 -1.14
N LYS A 451 27.28 8.78 -0.98
CA LYS A 451 27.85 10.03 -0.43
C LYS A 451 27.62 11.22 -1.37
N TYR A 452 27.77 11.05 -2.67
CA TYR A 452 27.51 12.14 -3.62
C TYR A 452 26.04 12.54 -3.65
N GLU A 453 25.12 11.58 -3.57
CA GLU A 453 23.68 11.82 -3.48
C GLU A 453 23.33 12.61 -2.21
N LYS A 454 23.83 12.17 -1.03
CA LYS A 454 23.64 12.91 0.23
C LYS A 454 24.19 14.34 0.14
N GLY A 455 25.39 14.51 -0.41
CA GLY A 455 25.99 15.83 -0.61
C GLY A 455 25.17 16.74 -1.54
N ALA A 456 24.59 16.18 -2.61
CA ALA A 456 23.79 16.94 -3.56
C ALA A 456 22.49 17.46 -2.93
N LYS A 457 21.85 16.68 -2.03
CA LYS A 457 20.65 17.10 -1.29
C LYS A 457 20.90 18.38 -0.49
N TYR A 458 22.09 18.58 0.07
CA TYR A 458 22.40 19.78 0.88
C TYR A 458 22.45 21.08 0.07
N VAL A 459 22.70 21.00 -1.24
CA VAL A 459 22.86 22.16 -2.15
C VAL A 459 21.85 22.16 -3.30
N ASP A 460 20.73 21.44 -3.14
CA ASP A 460 19.80 21.23 -4.25
C ASP A 460 19.02 22.50 -4.63
N TYR A 461 18.54 23.25 -3.62
CA TYR A 461 17.70 24.42 -3.84
C TYR A 461 18.45 25.75 -3.70
N ASP A 462 18.43 26.52 -4.79
CA ASP A 462 19.00 27.86 -4.91
C ASP A 462 18.49 28.85 -3.85
N ILE A 463 17.27 28.68 -3.33
CA ILE A 463 16.65 29.57 -2.34
C ILE A 463 17.40 29.57 -1.00
N HIS A 464 18.19 28.53 -0.71
CA HIS A 464 18.98 28.45 0.50
C HIS A 464 20.26 29.30 0.44
N PHE A 465 20.58 29.88 -0.72
CA PHE A 465 21.80 30.64 -0.96
C PHE A 465 21.44 32.04 -1.52
N PRO A 466 21.06 32.99 -0.65
CA PRO A 466 20.68 34.34 -1.08
C PRO A 466 21.89 35.16 -1.56
N ASP A 467 23.08 34.91 -1.03
CA ASP A 467 24.32 35.55 -1.49
C ASP A 467 24.74 34.99 -2.86
N ALA A 468 25.12 35.88 -3.78
CA ALA A 468 25.44 35.49 -5.15
C ALA A 468 26.71 34.61 -5.25
N ASN A 469 27.70 34.82 -4.37
CA ASN A 469 28.93 34.02 -4.38
C ASN A 469 28.70 32.64 -3.75
N GLU A 470 27.95 32.58 -2.64
CA GLU A 470 27.54 31.31 -2.04
C GLU A 470 26.68 30.49 -3.01
N LYS A 471 25.73 31.13 -3.68
CA LYS A 471 24.88 30.50 -4.69
C LYS A 471 25.69 29.93 -5.85
N LYS A 472 26.67 30.70 -6.35
CA LYS A 472 27.58 30.24 -7.39
C LYS A 472 28.38 29.02 -6.90
N THR A 473 28.92 29.08 -5.69
CA THR A 473 29.68 27.99 -5.07
C THR A 473 28.83 26.72 -4.90
N ALA A 474 27.59 26.86 -4.41
CA ALA A 474 26.65 25.77 -4.26
C ALA A 474 26.30 25.12 -5.60
N ARG A 475 26.10 25.92 -6.66
CA ARG A 475 25.86 25.41 -8.03
C ARG A 475 27.06 24.65 -8.59
N GLU A 476 28.27 25.19 -8.47
CA GLU A 476 29.50 24.49 -8.90
C GLU A 476 29.68 23.17 -8.15
N LEU A 477 29.37 23.16 -6.85
CA LEU A 477 29.42 21.96 -6.02
C LEU A 477 28.35 20.94 -6.43
N LYS A 478 27.12 21.39 -6.69
CA LYS A 478 26.01 20.57 -7.21
C LYS A 478 26.39 19.92 -8.54
N ILE A 479 26.98 20.66 -9.47
CA ILE A 479 27.49 20.12 -10.75
C ILE A 479 28.55 19.04 -10.47
N SER A 480 29.53 19.33 -9.63
CA SER A 480 30.61 18.38 -9.31
C SER A 480 30.09 17.10 -8.66
N LEU A 481 29.12 17.19 -7.76
CA LEU A 481 28.52 16.05 -7.08
C LEU A 481 27.75 15.15 -8.05
N ASN A 482 26.83 15.72 -8.85
CA ASN A 482 26.07 14.97 -9.84
C ASN A 482 26.96 14.35 -10.92
N LEU A 483 28.01 15.05 -11.35
CA LEU A 483 29.00 14.49 -12.26
C LEU A 483 29.74 13.31 -11.61
N ASN A 484 30.22 13.43 -10.38
CA ASN A 484 30.92 12.34 -9.73
C ASN A 484 30.02 11.12 -9.48
N ASP A 485 28.75 11.36 -9.13
CA ASP A 485 27.75 10.32 -9.00
C ASP A 485 27.46 9.61 -10.33
N ALA A 486 27.25 10.38 -11.40
CA ALA A 486 27.09 9.84 -12.76
C ALA A 486 28.29 8.97 -13.19
N ALA A 487 29.51 9.31 -12.76
CA ALA A 487 30.69 8.50 -13.02
C ALA A 487 30.67 7.16 -12.27
N CYS A 488 30.13 7.12 -11.05
CA CYS A 488 29.91 5.90 -10.30
C CYS A 488 28.86 5.03 -10.99
N LYS A 489 27.70 5.62 -11.30
CA LYS A 489 26.55 4.93 -11.89
C LYS A 489 26.84 4.38 -13.30
N LEU A 490 27.67 5.06 -14.09
CA LEU A 490 28.17 4.51 -15.36
C LEU A 490 28.93 3.20 -15.17
N LYS A 491 29.81 3.12 -14.17
CA LYS A 491 30.58 1.91 -13.87
C LYS A 491 29.73 0.80 -13.22
N LEU A 492 28.64 1.19 -12.56
CA LEU A 492 27.63 0.28 -12.00
C LEU A 492 26.56 -0.15 -13.03
N ASN A 493 26.68 0.28 -14.29
CA ASN A 493 25.71 0.03 -15.38
C ASN A 493 24.28 0.56 -15.10
N LYS A 494 24.14 1.57 -14.25
CA LYS A 494 22.87 2.25 -13.94
C LYS A 494 22.61 3.39 -14.93
N PHE A 495 22.44 3.04 -16.20
CA PHE A 495 22.46 4.02 -17.30
C PHE A 495 21.30 5.03 -17.26
N SER A 496 20.10 4.62 -16.85
CA SER A 496 18.95 5.54 -16.71
C SER A 496 19.26 6.66 -15.72
N GLU A 497 19.77 6.31 -14.54
CA GLU A 497 20.14 7.28 -13.50
C GLU A 497 21.27 8.21 -13.95
N VAL A 498 22.20 7.74 -14.80
CA VAL A 498 23.24 8.59 -15.40
C VAL A 498 22.61 9.66 -16.30
N VAL A 499 21.61 9.31 -17.10
CA VAL A 499 20.90 10.26 -17.96
C VAL A 499 20.22 11.33 -17.11
N ASP A 500 19.57 10.96 -16.01
CA ASP A 500 18.92 11.91 -15.11
C ASP A 500 19.92 12.88 -14.46
N LEU A 501 21.01 12.35 -13.89
CA LEU A 501 22.05 13.15 -13.24
C LEU A 501 22.75 14.11 -14.21
N THR A 502 23.08 13.63 -15.41
CA THR A 502 23.73 14.46 -16.43
C THR A 502 22.79 15.51 -17.01
N THR A 503 21.49 15.20 -17.12
CA THR A 503 20.48 16.19 -17.52
C THR A 503 20.36 17.29 -16.47
N LYS A 504 20.31 16.96 -15.17
CA LYS A 504 20.36 17.96 -14.08
C LYS A 504 21.59 18.86 -14.16
N VAL A 505 22.73 18.32 -14.59
CA VAL A 505 23.96 19.12 -14.80
C VAL A 505 23.81 20.05 -16.00
N LEU A 506 23.26 19.56 -17.11
CA LEU A 506 23.07 20.32 -18.35
C LEU A 506 22.01 21.42 -18.23
N ASP A 507 21.04 21.27 -17.33
CA ASP A 507 20.11 22.34 -16.99
C ASP A 507 20.81 23.53 -16.29
N LEU A 508 21.93 23.26 -15.61
CA LEU A 508 22.74 24.28 -14.93
C LEU A 508 23.90 24.80 -15.80
N ASP A 509 24.49 23.92 -16.60
CA ASP A 509 25.62 24.18 -17.48
C ASP A 509 25.44 23.36 -18.77
N SER A 510 24.71 23.92 -19.73
CA SER A 510 24.32 23.24 -20.97
C SER A 510 25.48 22.86 -21.89
N MET A 511 26.66 23.46 -21.67
CA MET A 511 27.88 23.20 -22.43
C MET A 511 28.84 22.28 -21.66
N ASN A 512 28.39 21.62 -20.58
CA ASN A 512 29.26 20.76 -19.78
C ASN A 512 29.68 19.50 -20.55
N VAL A 513 30.92 19.50 -21.07
CA VAL A 513 31.47 18.41 -21.89
C VAL A 513 31.43 17.06 -21.16
N LYS A 514 31.67 17.04 -19.84
CA LYS A 514 31.64 15.79 -19.05
C LYS A 514 30.23 15.23 -18.95
N ALA A 515 29.22 16.08 -18.78
CA ALA A 515 27.83 15.65 -18.74
C ALA A 515 27.37 15.14 -20.11
N LEU A 516 27.60 15.90 -21.19
CA LEU A 516 27.28 15.48 -22.57
C LEU A 516 27.95 14.14 -22.91
N PHE A 517 29.24 14.00 -22.62
CA PHE A 517 29.98 12.77 -22.90
C PHE A 517 29.40 11.56 -22.14
N ARG A 518 29.13 11.71 -20.84
CA ARG A 518 28.60 10.63 -20.00
C ARG A 518 27.15 10.27 -20.36
N ARG A 519 26.32 11.27 -20.70
CA ARG A 519 24.95 11.04 -21.17
C ARG A 519 24.95 10.31 -22.52
N ALA A 520 25.86 10.65 -23.42
CA ALA A 520 26.06 9.93 -24.66
C ALA A 520 26.46 8.46 -24.42
N GLN A 521 27.35 8.19 -23.47
CA GLN A 521 27.73 6.82 -23.09
C GLN A 521 26.53 6.03 -22.55
N ALA A 522 25.72 6.64 -21.68
CA ALA A 522 24.52 6.01 -21.11
C ALA A 522 23.45 5.74 -22.17
N ASN A 523 23.10 6.73 -23.00
CA ASN A 523 22.14 6.58 -24.09
C ASN A 523 22.60 5.52 -25.12
N SER A 524 23.89 5.46 -25.43
CA SER A 524 24.47 4.41 -26.30
C SER A 524 24.29 3.01 -25.71
N ALA A 525 24.38 2.86 -24.38
CA ALA A 525 24.16 1.61 -23.67
C ALA A 525 22.67 1.25 -23.56
N LEU A 526 21.78 2.25 -23.48
CA LEU A 526 20.32 2.10 -23.51
C LEU A 526 19.76 1.86 -24.92
N MET A 527 20.61 1.77 -25.95
CA MET A 527 20.24 1.66 -27.36
C MET A 527 19.54 2.90 -27.95
N GLU A 528 19.60 4.04 -27.26
CA GLU A 528 19.12 5.35 -27.72
C GLU A 528 20.21 6.07 -28.53
N VAL A 529 20.57 5.49 -29.68
CA VAL A 529 21.79 5.87 -30.43
C VAL A 529 21.70 7.27 -31.01
N GLU A 530 20.53 7.71 -31.46
CA GLU A 530 20.29 9.05 -32.00
C GLU A 530 20.52 10.13 -30.93
N LEU A 531 19.98 9.93 -29.72
CA LEU A 531 20.19 10.83 -28.59
C LEU A 531 21.66 10.85 -28.17
N ALA A 532 22.30 9.69 -28.10
CA ALA A 532 23.74 9.60 -27.83
C ALA A 532 24.57 10.36 -28.86
N TYR A 533 24.18 10.29 -30.15
CA TYR A 533 24.86 11.00 -31.22
C TYR A 533 24.67 12.52 -31.13
N GLN A 534 23.50 12.99 -30.72
CA GLN A 534 23.26 14.42 -30.49
C GLN A 534 24.14 14.97 -29.36
N ASP A 535 24.18 14.26 -28.23
CA ASP A 535 25.01 14.63 -27.08
C ASP A 535 26.50 14.69 -27.42
N ILE A 536 27.02 13.65 -28.08
CA ILE A 536 28.44 13.60 -28.42
C ILE A 536 28.82 14.63 -29.49
N LYS A 537 27.91 14.94 -30.41
CA LYS A 537 28.13 15.99 -31.41
C LYS A 537 28.26 17.35 -30.73
N MET A 538 27.37 17.67 -29.79
CA MET A 538 27.48 18.88 -28.98
C MET A 538 28.80 18.90 -28.18
N ALA A 539 29.21 17.77 -27.60
CA ALA A 539 30.49 17.68 -26.88
C ALA A 539 31.71 18.00 -27.77
N VAL A 540 31.72 17.52 -29.02
CA VAL A 540 32.79 17.84 -30.01
C VAL A 540 32.77 19.32 -30.38
N GLU A 541 31.59 19.93 -30.51
CA GLU A 541 31.47 21.36 -30.84
C GLU A 541 32.03 22.24 -29.71
N VAL A 542 31.90 21.82 -28.45
CA VAL A 542 32.41 22.54 -27.28
C VAL A 542 33.91 22.32 -27.06
N ASP A 543 34.40 21.08 -27.17
CA ASP A 543 35.82 20.73 -26.95
C ASP A 543 36.36 19.81 -28.07
N PRO A 544 36.76 20.39 -29.23
CA PRO A 544 37.20 19.63 -30.40
C PRO A 544 38.50 18.84 -30.18
N GLU A 545 39.35 19.26 -29.24
CA GLU A 545 40.66 18.66 -28.98
C GLU A 545 40.58 17.43 -28.06
N ASN A 546 39.40 17.15 -27.51
CA ASN A 546 39.18 16.03 -26.61
C ASN A 546 39.17 14.69 -27.37
N ARG A 547 40.26 13.93 -27.20
CA ARG A 547 40.47 12.65 -27.90
C ARG A 547 39.39 11.61 -27.59
N ASP A 548 38.91 11.55 -26.35
CA ASP A 548 37.91 10.57 -25.94
C ASP A 548 36.55 10.87 -26.58
N VAL A 549 36.16 12.15 -26.57
CA VAL A 549 34.94 12.65 -27.23
C VAL A 549 35.00 12.42 -28.74
N ALA A 550 36.13 12.75 -29.39
CA ALA A 550 36.30 12.55 -30.82
C ALA A 550 36.25 11.07 -31.23
N SER A 551 36.85 10.19 -30.43
CA SER A 551 36.81 8.73 -30.64
C SER A 551 35.37 8.20 -30.53
N GLU A 552 34.64 8.61 -29.51
CA GLU A 552 33.26 8.16 -29.28
C GLU A 552 32.30 8.72 -30.35
N HIS A 553 32.46 9.98 -30.78
CA HIS A 553 31.69 10.56 -31.87
C HIS A 553 31.87 9.76 -33.17
N LYS A 554 33.09 9.31 -33.47
CA LYS A 554 33.35 8.45 -34.64
C LYS A 554 32.59 7.12 -34.55
N LYS A 555 32.58 6.48 -33.37
CA LYS A 555 31.84 5.23 -33.16
C LYS A 555 30.33 5.43 -33.29
N LEU A 556 29.78 6.45 -32.62
CA LEU A 556 28.34 6.74 -32.64
C LEU A 556 27.87 7.13 -34.05
N ARG A 557 28.67 7.90 -34.80
CA ARG A 557 28.38 8.21 -36.21
C ARG A 557 28.26 6.95 -37.06
N GLN A 558 29.13 5.97 -36.85
CA GLN A 558 29.07 4.69 -37.55
C GLN A 558 27.79 3.92 -37.17
N LYS A 559 27.47 3.84 -35.87
CA LYS A 559 26.25 3.19 -35.39
C LYS A 559 24.98 3.81 -35.98
N VAL A 560 24.82 5.13 -35.96
CA VAL A 560 23.67 5.83 -36.57
C VAL A 560 23.59 5.55 -38.07
N THR A 561 24.71 5.58 -38.77
CA THR A 561 24.75 5.26 -40.21
C THR A 561 24.29 3.82 -40.48
N GLU A 562 24.68 2.88 -39.62
CA GLU A 562 24.24 1.48 -39.72
C GLU A 562 22.76 1.30 -39.38
N LEU A 563 22.25 2.01 -38.38
CA LEU A 563 20.83 2.01 -38.02
C LEU A 563 19.97 2.49 -39.19
N HIS A 564 20.25 3.67 -39.74
CA HIS A 564 19.52 4.20 -40.91
C HIS A 564 19.57 3.25 -42.12
N LYS A 565 20.70 2.55 -42.34
CA LYS A 565 20.80 1.53 -43.40
C LYS A 565 19.89 0.33 -43.13
N LYS A 566 19.82 -0.14 -41.87
CA LYS A 566 18.94 -1.25 -41.48
C LYS A 566 17.48 -0.86 -41.61
N GLU A 567 17.11 0.33 -41.15
CA GLU A 567 15.75 0.88 -41.28
C GLU A 567 15.34 1.04 -42.73
N ALA A 568 16.17 1.69 -43.56
CA ALA A 568 15.89 1.83 -44.99
C ALA A 568 15.67 0.48 -45.68
N LYS A 569 16.44 -0.56 -45.31
CA LYS A 569 16.26 -1.92 -45.81
C LYS A 569 14.96 -2.56 -45.29
N LEU A 570 14.64 -2.38 -44.01
CA LEU A 570 13.43 -2.91 -43.41
C LEU A 570 12.17 -2.29 -44.04
N TYR A 571 12.12 -0.96 -44.12
CA TYR A 571 11.02 -0.23 -44.76
C TYR A 571 10.94 -0.55 -46.25
N GLY A 572 12.06 -0.60 -46.97
CA GLY A 572 12.08 -0.99 -48.38
C GLY A 572 11.49 -2.39 -48.61
N ASN A 573 11.84 -3.37 -47.77
CA ASN A 573 11.25 -4.71 -47.82
C ASN A 573 9.76 -4.71 -47.47
N MET A 574 9.34 -3.91 -46.49
CA MET A 574 7.94 -3.77 -46.08
C MET A 574 7.09 -3.14 -47.19
N PHE A 575 7.58 -2.07 -47.84
CA PHE A 575 6.93 -1.45 -48.99
C PHE A 575 6.81 -2.41 -50.17
N GLU A 576 7.86 -3.15 -50.50
CA GLU A 576 7.81 -4.15 -51.58
C GLU A 576 6.80 -5.26 -51.27
N ARG A 577 6.69 -5.68 -50.01
CA ARG A 577 5.70 -6.67 -49.58
C ARG A 577 4.28 -6.10 -49.65
N MET A 578 4.06 -4.86 -49.24
CA MET A 578 2.76 -4.18 -49.33
C MET A 578 2.32 -4.04 -50.79
N ARG A 579 3.21 -3.58 -51.68
CA ARG A 579 2.94 -3.53 -53.12
C ARG A 579 2.57 -4.89 -53.70
N LYS A 580 3.26 -5.96 -53.29
CA LYS A 580 2.91 -7.34 -53.72
C LYS A 580 1.58 -7.84 -53.17
N MET A 581 1.15 -7.36 -52.00
CA MET A 581 -0.18 -7.67 -51.45
C MET A 581 -1.27 -6.90 -52.20
N GLU A 582 -1.05 -5.61 -52.45
CA GLU A 582 -1.94 -4.75 -53.25
C GLU A 582 -2.07 -5.27 -54.70
N GLU A 583 -0.96 -5.65 -55.34
CA GLU A 583 -0.97 -6.30 -56.66
C GLU A 583 -1.69 -7.67 -56.64
N LYS A 584 -1.69 -8.38 -55.51
CA LYS A 584 -2.44 -9.64 -55.36
C LYS A 584 -3.93 -9.37 -55.18
N GLU A 585 -4.31 -8.33 -54.45
CA GLU A 585 -5.71 -7.90 -54.31
C GLU A 585 -6.28 -7.40 -55.64
N LEU A 586 -5.50 -6.63 -56.42
CA LEU A 586 -5.85 -6.19 -57.77
C LEU A 586 -5.90 -7.33 -58.82
N LYS A 587 -5.28 -8.48 -58.54
CA LYS A 587 -5.27 -9.67 -59.41
C LYS A 587 -6.22 -10.77 -58.94
N GLN A 588 -6.94 -10.60 -57.83
CA GLN A 588 -8.09 -11.45 -57.56
C GLN A 588 -9.19 -11.09 -58.57
N PRO A 589 -9.71 -12.06 -59.35
CA PRO A 589 -10.89 -11.81 -60.16
C PRO A 589 -12.01 -11.35 -59.22
N ASP A 590 -12.78 -10.34 -59.66
CA ASP A 590 -14.06 -10.05 -59.05
C ASP A 590 -14.97 -11.29 -59.26
N GLU A 591 -14.88 -12.25 -58.34
CA GLU A 591 -15.78 -13.40 -58.25
C GLU A 591 -17.22 -12.96 -57.91
N GLY A 592 -17.51 -11.65 -57.88
CA GLY A 592 -18.85 -11.06 -57.82
C GLY A 592 -19.51 -10.79 -59.18
N LEU A 593 -18.79 -10.79 -60.31
CA LEU A 593 -19.38 -10.41 -61.63
C LEU A 593 -19.64 -11.58 -62.59
N ALA A 594 -19.30 -12.81 -62.22
CA ALA A 594 -19.56 -14.01 -63.04
C ALA A 594 -20.88 -14.74 -62.70
N ASN A 595 -21.73 -14.18 -61.83
CA ASN A 595 -23.02 -14.79 -61.42
C ASN A 595 -24.26 -13.92 -61.73
N LEU A 596 -24.17 -13.01 -62.71
CA LEU A 596 -25.31 -12.18 -63.17
C LEU A 596 -25.82 -12.51 -64.59
N ALA A 597 -25.47 -13.69 -65.13
CA ALA A 597 -25.98 -14.14 -66.43
C ALA A 597 -27.18 -15.11 -66.35
N ASN A 598 -27.69 -15.45 -65.16
CA ASN A 598 -28.84 -16.36 -64.99
C ASN A 598 -29.75 -15.98 -63.81
N ALA A 599 -30.25 -14.74 -63.80
CA ALA A 599 -31.36 -14.37 -62.91
C ALA A 599 -32.52 -13.82 -63.74
N GLU A 600 -33.61 -14.59 -63.79
CA GLU A 600 -34.93 -14.14 -64.22
C GLU A 600 -35.47 -13.02 -63.29
N PRO A 601 -36.41 -12.18 -63.77
CA PRO A 601 -36.64 -10.85 -63.20
C PRO A 601 -37.48 -10.93 -61.93
N VAL A 602 -37.04 -10.27 -60.86
CA VAL A 602 -37.87 -9.99 -59.68
C VAL A 602 -38.14 -8.50 -59.62
N GLN A 603 -39.39 -8.20 -59.32
CA GLN A 603 -40.07 -6.93 -59.49
C GLN A 603 -39.52 -5.78 -58.65
N ASP A 604 -39.64 -4.61 -59.27
CA ASP A 604 -39.59 -3.26 -58.71
C ASP A 604 -40.29 -3.12 -57.35
N ASN A 605 -39.57 -2.57 -56.38
CA ASN A 605 -40.16 -1.70 -55.37
C ASN A 605 -39.11 -0.69 -54.91
N SER A 606 -39.22 0.48 -55.51
CA SER A 606 -38.60 1.73 -55.10
C SER A 606 -38.81 2.04 -53.62
N GLU A 607 -37.73 2.40 -52.91
CA GLU A 607 -37.81 3.47 -51.91
C GLU A 607 -36.47 4.20 -51.77
N LYS A 608 -36.58 5.52 -51.92
CA LYS A 608 -35.52 6.54 -51.90
C LYS A 608 -34.98 6.72 -50.49
N ILE A 609 -33.72 7.13 -50.34
CA ILE A 609 -33.28 8.27 -49.48
C ILE A 609 -31.82 8.65 -49.84
N PRO A 610 -31.44 9.95 -49.76
CA PRO A 610 -30.40 10.55 -50.58
C PRO A 610 -29.08 10.81 -49.85
N ALA A 611 -28.07 11.10 -50.67
CA ALA A 611 -26.73 11.57 -50.33
C ALA A 611 -26.69 12.95 -49.66
N GLN A 612 -25.63 13.19 -48.86
CA GLN A 612 -24.80 14.41 -48.80
C GLN A 612 -23.56 14.09 -47.92
N VAL A 613 -22.29 14.25 -48.40
CA VAL A 613 -21.48 15.49 -48.54
C VAL A 613 -21.33 16.17 -47.16
N SER A 614 -20.16 16.45 -46.56
CA SER A 614 -18.93 17.17 -46.96
C SER A 614 -18.01 17.14 -45.71
N VAL A 615 -16.68 16.96 -45.81
CA VAL A 615 -15.64 18.00 -45.98
C VAL A 615 -15.67 19.15 -44.94
N GLN A 616 -14.49 19.30 -44.29
CA GLN A 616 -13.89 20.45 -43.59
C GLN A 616 -14.19 20.69 -42.10
N GLY A 617 -13.10 20.92 -41.35
CA GLY A 617 -13.03 21.39 -39.97
C GLY A 617 -11.72 21.04 -39.32
#